data_AF-A0A532EJ89-F1
#
_entry.id   AF-A0A532EJ89-F1
#
_cell.length_a   1.000
_cell.length_b   1.000
_cell.length_c   1.000
_cell.angle_alpha   90.00
_cell.angle_beta   90.00
_cell.angle_gamma   90.00
#
_symmetry.space_group_name_H-M   'P 1'
#
loop_
_entity.id
_entity.type
_entity.pdbx_description
1 polymer ?
#
loop_
_entity_poly.entity_id
_entity_poly.type
_entity_poly.pdbx_seq_one_letter_code
_entity_poly.pdbx_strand_id
1 'polypeptide(L)'
;MTHAEMTALCDAARLGRPTGGATIFVTTFPCHNCAKHIIASGLKRVVFIEPYPKSKALEFHEDSAVLDEKNERRVLFEHFVGISPRRYRDIFEKGSRRSADGKVAEWYKGEPMPLLEDKGPSYIYDEESAIYSSLIAVAEELGIVVKSEQSESDESDETIESTENVAAQ
;
A
#
# COMPACT_ATOMS: atom_id res chain seq x y z
N MET A 1 -3.13 -11.41 22.39
CA MET A 1 -3.35 -10.16 21.63
C MET A 1 -4.55 -10.39 20.72
N THR A 2 -5.65 -9.67 20.92
CA THR A 2 -6.85 -9.80 20.09
C THR A 2 -6.66 -9.00 18.81
N HIS A 3 -7.13 -9.56 17.69
CA HIS A 3 -7.14 -8.90 16.39
C HIS A 3 -8.11 -7.70 16.40
N ALA A 4 -7.90 -6.75 15.48
CA ALA A 4 -8.74 -5.55 15.37
C ALA A 4 -10.20 -5.92 15.05
N GLU A 5 -10.41 -6.93 14.21
CA GLU A 5 -11.71 -7.44 13.78
C GLU A 5 -12.52 -8.00 14.95
N MET A 6 -11.88 -8.82 15.78
CA MET A 6 -12.51 -9.35 16.99
C MET A 6 -12.83 -8.25 18.00
N THR A 7 -11.94 -7.26 18.13
CA THR A 7 -12.16 -6.12 19.03
C THR A 7 -13.37 -5.30 18.58
N ALA A 8 -13.49 -5.04 17.27
CA ALA A 8 -14.64 -4.34 16.69
C ALA A 8 -15.96 -5.11 16.90
N LEU A 9 -15.98 -6.44 16.70
CA LEU A 9 -17.15 -7.27 16.95
C LEU A 9 -17.53 -7.28 18.44
N CYS A 10 -16.55 -7.42 19.34
CA CYS A 10 -16.78 -7.37 20.78
C CYS A 10 -17.33 -6.01 21.23
N ASP A 11 -16.82 -4.92 20.66
CA ASP A 11 -17.33 -3.57 20.95
C ASP A 11 -18.75 -3.37 20.46
N ALA A 12 -19.08 -3.84 19.24
CA ALA A 12 -20.45 -3.82 18.73
C ALA A 12 -21.40 -4.62 19.64
N ALA A 13 -20.98 -5.81 20.08
CA ALA A 13 -21.76 -6.64 21.00
C ALA A 13 -21.94 -5.95 22.37
N ARG A 14 -20.87 -5.38 22.94
CA ARG A 14 -20.91 -4.65 24.22
C ARG A 14 -21.85 -3.45 24.17
N LEU A 15 -21.89 -2.76 23.04
CA LEU A 15 -22.76 -1.59 22.81
C LEU A 15 -24.18 -1.96 22.34
N GLY A 16 -24.49 -3.25 22.19
CA GLY A 16 -25.79 -3.71 21.69
C GLY A 16 -26.09 -3.29 20.25
N ARG A 17 -25.05 -3.15 19.41
CA ARG A 17 -25.20 -2.77 18.00
C ARG A 17 -25.30 -4.03 17.13
N PRO A 18 -26.36 -4.16 16.31
CA PRO A 18 -26.49 -5.31 15.42
C PRO A 18 -25.42 -5.26 14.32
N THR A 19 -24.72 -6.37 14.11
CA THR A 19 -23.71 -6.55 13.05
C THR A 19 -24.26 -7.28 11.82
N GLY A 20 -25.46 -7.87 11.93
CA GLY A 20 -26.12 -8.59 10.84
C GLY A 20 -26.35 -7.68 9.64
N GLY A 21 -25.89 -8.10 8.47
CA GLY A 21 -25.97 -7.34 7.22
C GLY A 21 -25.00 -6.17 7.11
N ALA A 22 -24.18 -5.90 8.13
CA ALA A 22 -23.27 -4.76 8.12
C ALA A 22 -22.01 -5.00 7.27
N THR A 23 -21.24 -3.93 7.10
CA THR A 23 -19.93 -3.94 6.43
C THR A 23 -18.85 -3.60 7.44
N ILE A 24 -17.75 -4.36 7.45
CA ILE A 24 -16.56 -4.05 8.23
C ILE A 24 -15.43 -3.59 7.31
N PHE A 25 -14.71 -2.55 7.72
CA PHE A 25 -13.52 -2.06 7.04
C PHE A 25 -12.29 -2.39 7.88
N VAL A 26 -11.31 -3.05 7.27
CA VAL A 26 -10.09 -3.51 7.94
C VAL A 26 -8.87 -3.07 7.15
N THR A 27 -7.75 -2.86 7.84
CA THR A 27 -6.50 -2.47 7.17
C THR A 27 -5.86 -3.65 6.44
N THR A 28 -5.92 -4.84 7.05
CA THR A 28 -5.25 -6.05 6.57
C THR A 28 -6.28 -7.16 6.44
N PHE A 29 -6.11 -8.03 5.43
CA PHE A 29 -7.01 -9.15 5.23
C PHE A 29 -7.08 -10.06 6.48
N PRO A 30 -8.29 -10.45 6.94
CA PRO A 30 -8.45 -11.14 8.20
C PRO A 30 -7.89 -12.56 8.18
N CYS A 31 -7.39 -13.00 9.35
CA CYS A 31 -6.95 -14.39 9.52
C CYS A 31 -8.14 -15.36 9.55
N HIS A 32 -7.89 -16.66 9.40
CA HIS A 32 -8.92 -17.71 9.42
C HIS A 32 -9.80 -17.68 10.69
N ASN A 33 -9.22 -17.41 11.86
CA ASN A 33 -9.98 -17.32 13.11
C ASN A 33 -10.91 -16.11 13.13
N CYS A 34 -10.45 -14.95 12.64
CA CYS A 34 -11.28 -13.75 12.56
C CYS A 34 -12.38 -13.90 11.51
N ALA A 35 -12.07 -14.51 10.36
CA ALA A 35 -13.04 -14.77 9.29
C ALA A 35 -14.22 -15.62 9.77
N LYS A 36 -13.97 -16.70 10.53
CA LYS A 36 -15.01 -17.49 11.18
C LYS A 36 -15.96 -16.64 12.01
N HIS A 37 -15.43 -15.74 12.83
CA HIS A 37 -16.24 -14.87 13.69
C HIS A 37 -16.99 -13.81 12.88
N ILE A 38 -16.38 -13.27 11.82
CA ILE A 38 -17.03 -12.35 10.88
C ILE A 38 -18.25 -13.00 10.23
N ILE A 39 -18.08 -14.22 9.70
CA ILE A 39 -19.18 -14.98 9.08
C ILE A 39 -20.28 -15.27 10.11
N ALA A 40 -19.91 -15.79 11.28
CA ALA A 40 -20.87 -16.11 12.34
C ALA A 40 -21.62 -14.89 12.89
N SER A 41 -21.02 -13.70 12.83
CA SER A 41 -21.65 -12.44 13.23
C SER A 41 -22.68 -11.90 12.24
N GLY A 42 -22.82 -12.56 11.08
CA GLY A 42 -23.78 -12.21 10.03
C GLY A 42 -23.38 -10.98 9.21
N LEU A 43 -22.09 -10.61 9.20
CA LEU A 43 -21.59 -9.52 8.34
C LEU A 43 -21.79 -9.88 6.86
N LYS A 44 -22.16 -8.91 6.03
CA LYS A 44 -22.39 -9.12 4.60
C LYS A 44 -21.15 -8.83 3.76
N ARG A 45 -20.30 -7.90 4.22
CA ARG A 45 -19.17 -7.39 3.45
C ARG A 45 -17.96 -7.06 4.33
N VAL A 46 -16.78 -7.42 3.85
CA VAL A 46 -15.47 -7.13 4.43
C VAL A 46 -14.66 -6.39 3.37
N VAL A 47 -14.26 -5.16 3.69
CA VAL A 47 -13.42 -4.34 2.81
C VAL A 47 -12.04 -4.24 3.42
N PHE A 48 -11.01 -4.62 2.69
CA PHE A 48 -9.63 -4.65 3.19
C PHE A 48 -8.66 -3.91 2.27
N ILE A 49 -7.60 -3.32 2.83
CA ILE A 49 -6.62 -2.53 2.06
C ILE A 49 -5.44 -3.38 1.64
N GLU A 50 -4.81 -4.05 2.60
CA GLU A 50 -3.59 -4.82 2.38
C GLU A 50 -3.91 -6.32 2.31
N PRO A 51 -3.48 -7.03 1.25
CA PRO A 51 -3.64 -8.48 1.18
C PRO A 51 -2.81 -9.17 2.26
N TYR A 52 -3.28 -10.31 2.76
CA TYR A 52 -2.56 -11.15 3.72
C TYR A 52 -2.42 -12.56 3.14
N PRO A 53 -1.38 -12.82 2.33
CA PRO A 53 -1.23 -14.05 1.54
C PRO A 53 -1.21 -15.34 2.38
N LYS A 54 -0.91 -15.24 3.67
CA LYS A 54 -0.86 -16.38 4.61
C LYS A 54 -2.23 -16.78 5.16
N SER A 55 -3.29 -16.00 4.91
CA SER A 55 -4.62 -16.36 5.41
C SER A 55 -5.27 -17.40 4.50
N LYS A 56 -5.64 -18.53 5.08
CA LYS A 56 -6.46 -19.58 4.46
C LYS A 56 -7.96 -19.35 4.68
N ALA A 57 -8.37 -18.11 5.00
CA ALA A 57 -9.76 -17.81 5.35
C ALA A 57 -10.74 -18.17 4.23
N LEU A 58 -10.39 -17.88 2.97
CA LEU A 58 -11.24 -18.22 1.82
C LEU A 58 -11.26 -19.73 1.58
N GLU A 59 -10.09 -20.40 1.61
CA GLU A 59 -9.95 -21.86 1.45
C GLU A 59 -10.75 -22.65 2.50
N PHE A 60 -10.83 -22.17 3.74
CA PHE A 60 -11.55 -22.86 4.81
C PHE A 60 -13.05 -22.54 4.88
N HIS A 61 -13.49 -21.50 4.18
CA HIS A 61 -14.87 -21.01 4.25
C HIS A 61 -15.45 -20.72 2.86
N GLU A 62 -15.10 -21.52 1.85
CA GLU A 62 -15.54 -21.35 0.45
C GLU A 62 -17.07 -21.40 0.28
N ASP A 63 -17.74 -22.11 1.20
CA ASP A 63 -19.18 -22.26 1.29
C ASP A 63 -19.88 -20.96 1.73
N SER A 64 -19.18 -20.15 2.53
CA SER A 64 -19.74 -19.03 3.28
C SER A 64 -19.07 -17.68 2.98
N ALA A 65 -17.94 -17.67 2.28
CA ALA A 65 -17.17 -16.49 1.92
C ALA A 65 -16.76 -16.52 0.44
N VAL A 66 -16.63 -15.34 -0.16
CA VAL A 66 -16.21 -15.20 -1.56
C VAL A 66 -15.40 -13.93 -1.73
N LEU A 67 -14.41 -13.95 -2.64
CA LEU A 67 -13.57 -12.81 -2.99
C LEU A 67 -14.08 -12.17 -4.27
N ASP A 68 -14.33 -10.86 -4.26
CA ASP A 68 -14.69 -10.00 -5.40
C ASP A 68 -15.93 -10.44 -6.23
N GLU A 69 -16.66 -11.49 -5.84
CA GLU A 69 -17.92 -11.90 -6.46
C GLU A 69 -19.12 -11.61 -5.55
N LYS A 70 -20.07 -10.81 -6.03
CA LYS A 70 -21.30 -10.53 -5.26
C LYS A 70 -22.17 -11.77 -5.16
N ASN A 71 -22.49 -12.15 -3.92
CA ASN A 71 -23.41 -13.22 -3.61
C ASN A 71 -24.35 -12.79 -2.47
N GLU A 72 -25.62 -13.21 -2.51
CA GLU A 72 -26.58 -12.84 -1.46
C GLU A 72 -26.44 -13.67 -0.18
N ARG A 73 -25.87 -14.87 -0.27
CA ARG A 73 -25.77 -15.85 0.82
C ARG A 73 -24.39 -15.86 1.49
N ARG A 74 -23.34 -15.52 0.75
CA ARG A 74 -21.94 -15.54 1.22
C ARG A 74 -21.47 -14.15 1.61
N VAL A 75 -20.53 -14.09 2.54
CA VAL A 75 -19.84 -12.86 2.93
C VAL A 75 -18.88 -12.44 1.81
N LEU A 76 -19.05 -11.22 1.32
CA LEU A 76 -18.17 -10.65 0.29
C LEU A 76 -16.90 -10.09 0.91
N PHE A 77 -15.75 -10.57 0.48
CA PHE A 77 -14.45 -9.96 0.72
C PHE A 77 -14.07 -9.18 -0.53
N GLU A 78 -13.74 -7.90 -0.39
CA GLU A 78 -13.33 -7.06 -1.52
C GLU A 78 -12.16 -6.16 -1.14
N HIS A 79 -11.27 -5.91 -2.10
CA HIS A 79 -10.22 -4.92 -1.93
C HIS A 79 -10.81 -3.52 -1.88
N PHE A 80 -10.26 -2.69 -1.01
CA PHE A 80 -10.57 -1.27 -0.96
C PHE A 80 -10.07 -0.58 -2.23
N VAL A 81 -10.99 -0.04 -3.01
CA VAL A 81 -10.69 0.80 -4.18
C VAL A 81 -10.90 2.26 -3.80
N GLY A 82 -9.82 3.04 -3.81
CA GLY A 82 -9.88 4.47 -3.51
C GLY A 82 -8.58 5.03 -2.95
N ILE A 83 -8.67 6.20 -2.31
CA ILE A 83 -7.52 6.85 -1.67
C ILE A 83 -7.26 6.16 -0.34
N SER A 84 -6.10 5.50 -0.20
CA SER A 84 -5.73 4.85 1.04
C SER A 84 -5.71 5.85 2.21
N PRO A 85 -6.02 5.44 3.45
CA PRO A 85 -6.03 6.35 4.60
C PRO A 85 -4.72 7.11 4.81
N ARG A 86 -3.58 6.51 4.43
CA ARG A 86 -2.26 7.18 4.49
C ARG A 86 -2.18 8.33 3.49
N ARG A 87 -2.59 8.11 2.23
CA ARG A 87 -2.63 9.14 1.19
C ARG A 87 -3.69 10.20 1.44
N TYR A 88 -4.77 9.86 2.13
CA TYR A 88 -5.82 10.84 2.47
C TYR A 88 -5.25 11.99 3.33
N ARG A 89 -4.43 11.68 4.34
CA ARG A 89 -3.75 12.72 5.12
C ARG A 89 -2.84 13.57 4.25
N ASP A 90 -1.99 12.96 3.42
CA ASP A 90 -1.07 13.71 2.55
C ASP A 90 -1.81 14.70 1.62
N ILE A 91 -3.02 14.37 1.16
CA ILE A 91 -3.80 15.18 0.23
C ILE A 91 -4.66 16.23 0.96
N PHE A 92 -5.29 15.84 2.07
CA PHE A 92 -6.36 16.64 2.68
C PHE A 92 -6.00 17.22 4.05
N GLU A 93 -4.90 16.77 4.68
CA GLU A 93 -4.46 17.30 5.96
C GLU A 93 -3.84 18.69 5.76
N LYS A 94 -4.50 19.67 6.35
CA LYS A 94 -4.09 21.07 6.31
C LYS A 94 -2.99 21.29 7.33
N GLY A 95 -1.79 21.66 6.89
CA GLY A 95 -0.74 22.16 7.76
C GLY A 95 -1.12 23.49 8.44
N SER A 96 -0.24 24.02 9.28
CA SER A 96 -0.38 25.39 9.76
C SER A 96 0.01 26.37 8.65
N ARG A 97 -0.86 27.36 8.37
CA ARG A 97 -0.53 28.54 7.54
C ARG A 97 -0.05 29.74 8.36
N ARG A 98 0.14 29.56 9.67
CA ARG A 98 0.52 30.65 10.56
C ARG A 98 2.03 30.78 10.61
N SER A 99 2.55 31.94 10.22
CA SER A 99 3.95 32.30 10.38
C SER A 99 4.30 32.48 11.86
N ALA A 100 5.59 32.43 12.19
CA ALA A 100 6.11 32.71 13.54
C ALA A 100 5.63 34.07 14.08
N ASP A 101 5.43 35.05 13.19
CA ASP A 101 4.91 36.39 13.51
C ASP A 101 3.39 36.44 13.73
N GLY A 102 2.71 35.29 13.74
CA GLY A 102 1.28 35.17 13.98
C GLY A 102 0.38 35.53 12.78
N LYS A 103 0.95 36.00 11.66
CA LYS A 103 0.24 36.27 10.40
C LYS A 103 -0.13 34.97 9.70
N VAL A 104 -1.29 34.95 9.04
CA VAL A 104 -1.79 33.80 8.26
C VAL A 104 -1.42 34.00 6.80
N ALA A 105 -0.69 33.06 6.23
CA ALA A 105 -0.40 33.03 4.80
C ALA A 105 -1.65 32.63 4.01
N GLU A 106 -1.85 33.27 2.85
CA GLU A 106 -2.97 32.96 1.95
C GLU A 106 -2.82 31.53 1.38
N TRP A 107 -1.61 31.17 0.98
CA TRP A 107 -1.23 29.84 0.47
C TRP A 107 -0.12 29.20 1.33
N TYR A 108 -0.07 27.87 1.36
CA TYR A 108 0.96 27.13 2.12
C TYR A 108 2.39 27.38 1.62
N LYS A 109 2.56 27.45 0.29
CA LYS A 109 3.84 27.67 -0.38
C LYS A 109 3.88 29.02 -1.12
N GLY A 110 3.08 29.99 -0.67
CA GLY A 110 2.98 31.33 -1.28
C GLY A 110 2.15 31.40 -2.57
N GLU A 111 2.13 30.35 -3.37
CA GLU A 111 1.36 30.24 -4.62
C GLU A 111 0.30 29.13 -4.57
N PRO A 112 -0.78 29.22 -5.36
CA PRO A 112 -1.78 28.16 -5.48
C PRO A 112 -1.17 26.94 -6.20
N MET A 113 -0.86 25.91 -5.43
CA MET A 113 -0.34 24.65 -5.95
C MET A 113 -1.04 23.45 -5.30
N PRO A 114 -1.17 22.32 -6.02
CA PRO A 114 -1.67 21.09 -5.43
C PRO A 114 -0.77 20.65 -4.25
N LEU A 115 -1.40 20.12 -3.20
CA LEU A 115 -0.68 19.60 -2.01
C LEU A 115 0.13 18.34 -2.32
N LEU A 116 -0.20 17.66 -3.42
CA LEU A 116 0.56 16.52 -3.90
C LEU A 116 1.84 17.04 -4.55
N GLU A 117 3.00 16.74 -3.95
CA GLU A 117 4.24 16.74 -4.70
C GLU A 117 4.14 15.60 -5.71
N ASP A 118 4.30 15.93 -7.00
CA ASP A 118 4.51 14.96 -8.05
C ASP A 118 5.79 14.17 -7.70
N LYS A 119 5.62 13.09 -6.96
CA LYS A 119 6.65 12.08 -6.79
C LYS A 119 6.63 11.34 -8.10
N GLY A 120 7.51 11.76 -9.01
CA GLY A 120 7.65 11.22 -10.35
C GLY A 120 7.59 9.68 -10.37
N PRO A 121 7.34 9.08 -11.53
CA PRO A 121 6.69 7.78 -11.65
C PRO A 121 7.50 6.63 -11.02
N SER A 122 7.42 6.50 -9.70
CA SER A 122 8.14 5.47 -8.93
C SER A 122 7.74 4.07 -9.39
N TYR A 123 6.48 3.94 -9.79
CA TYR A 123 5.92 2.73 -10.36
C TYR A 123 6.63 2.28 -11.65
N ILE A 124 7.13 3.19 -12.50
CA ILE A 124 7.88 2.81 -13.71
C ILE A 124 9.20 2.12 -13.34
N TYR A 125 9.91 2.62 -12.33
CA TYR A 125 11.16 2.00 -11.86
C TYR A 125 10.90 0.64 -11.18
N ASP A 126 9.80 0.52 -10.43
CA ASP A 126 9.40 -0.74 -9.82
C ASP A 126 8.90 -1.77 -10.87
N GLU A 127 8.22 -1.29 -11.92
CA GLU A 127 7.76 -2.11 -13.06
C GLU A 127 8.93 -2.73 -13.82
N GLU A 128 10.01 -1.99 -14.10
CA GLU A 128 11.19 -2.55 -14.78
C GLU A 128 11.74 -3.77 -14.02
N SER A 129 11.85 -3.67 -12.70
CA SER A 129 12.32 -4.76 -11.84
C SER A 129 11.33 -5.94 -11.83
N ALA A 130 10.02 -5.65 -11.72
CA ALA A 130 8.98 -6.68 -11.72
C ALA A 130 8.87 -7.40 -13.07
N ILE A 131 8.94 -6.66 -14.18
CA ILE A 131 8.97 -7.19 -15.54
C ILE A 131 10.21 -8.05 -15.70
N TYR A 132 11.40 -7.57 -15.34
CA TYR A 132 12.65 -8.31 -15.50
C TYR A 132 12.63 -9.65 -14.73
N SER A 133 12.19 -9.64 -13.47
CA SER A 133 12.05 -10.87 -12.68
C SER A 133 11.03 -11.86 -13.27
N SER A 134 9.91 -11.37 -13.78
CA SER A 134 8.88 -12.20 -14.44
C SER A 134 9.38 -12.78 -15.76
N LEU A 135 10.14 -11.98 -16.52
CA LEU A 135 10.70 -12.36 -17.81
C LEU A 135 11.80 -13.43 -17.66
N ILE A 136 12.64 -13.32 -16.62
CA ILE A 136 13.61 -14.37 -16.27
C ILE A 136 12.89 -15.68 -15.94
N ALA A 137 11.87 -15.64 -15.08
CA ALA A 137 11.14 -16.84 -14.68
C ALA A 137 10.51 -17.55 -15.90
N VAL A 138 9.90 -16.78 -16.81
CA VAL A 138 9.32 -17.32 -18.06
C VAL A 138 10.40 -17.79 -19.03
N ALA A 139 11.54 -17.10 -19.12
CA ALA A 139 12.65 -17.50 -19.98
C ALA A 139 13.29 -18.82 -19.50
N GLU A 140 13.44 -19.02 -18.19
CA GLU A 140 13.88 -20.30 -17.61
C GLU A 140 12.92 -21.43 -17.93
N GLU A 141 11.61 -21.20 -17.81
CA GLU A 141 10.57 -22.18 -18.13
C GLU A 141 10.56 -22.56 -19.63
N LEU A 142 10.94 -21.62 -20.50
CA LEU A 142 11.03 -21.82 -21.95
C LEU A 142 12.44 -22.22 -22.45
N GLY A 143 13.43 -22.33 -21.55
CA GLY A 143 14.82 -22.69 -21.89
C GLY A 143 15.61 -21.61 -22.64
N ILE A 144 15.22 -20.34 -22.52
CA ILE A 144 15.86 -19.18 -23.17
C ILE A 144 16.89 -18.58 -22.22
N VAL A 145 18.15 -18.46 -22.66
CA VAL A 145 19.23 -17.85 -21.86
C VAL A 145 19.20 -16.33 -22.03
N VAL A 146 18.84 -15.60 -20.96
CA VAL A 146 18.88 -14.14 -20.91
C VAL A 146 20.30 -13.68 -20.56
N LYS A 147 20.96 -12.92 -21.43
CA LYS A 147 22.23 -12.25 -21.13
C LYS A 147 21.95 -10.89 -20.48
N SER A 148 22.49 -10.66 -19.28
CA SER A 148 22.53 -9.33 -18.67
C SER A 148 23.69 -8.52 -19.25
N GLU A 149 23.41 -7.43 -19.96
CA GLU A 149 24.42 -6.43 -20.29
C GLU A 149 24.62 -5.52 -19.07
N GLN A 150 25.71 -5.72 -18.33
CA GLN A 150 26.32 -4.65 -17.54
C GLN A 150 27.40 -4.02 -18.44
N SER A 151 27.19 -2.78 -18.83
CA SER A 151 28.13 -1.99 -19.64
C SER A 151 29.42 -1.72 -18.88
N GLU A 152 30.53 -2.16 -19.47
CA GLU A 152 31.87 -1.63 -19.29
C GLU A 152 31.86 -0.10 -19.50
N SER A 153 32.28 0.64 -18.48
CA SER A 153 32.89 1.96 -18.65
C SER A 153 33.75 2.31 -17.43
N ASP A 154 34.80 1.53 -17.20
CA ASP A 154 35.95 1.94 -16.40
C ASP A 154 37.17 1.90 -17.33
N GLU A 155 37.49 3.02 -17.98
CA GLU A 155 38.83 3.45 -18.42
C GLU A 155 38.71 4.63 -19.40
N SER A 156 38.83 5.86 -18.88
CA SER A 156 39.57 7.00 -19.48
C SER A 156 39.20 8.31 -18.77
N ASP A 157 40.09 8.79 -17.88
CA ASP A 157 40.54 10.20 -17.81
C ASP A 157 41.24 10.47 -16.47
N GLU A 158 42.47 9.99 -16.33
CA GLU A 158 43.47 10.64 -15.48
C GLU A 158 44.62 11.11 -16.38
N THR A 159 44.47 12.30 -16.96
CA THR A 159 45.61 13.15 -17.33
C THR A 159 45.14 14.60 -17.55
N ILE A 160 45.90 15.53 -16.96
CA ILE A 160 45.98 16.98 -17.21
C ILE A 160 45.35 17.91 -16.14
N GLU A 161 46.27 18.33 -15.26
CA GLU A 161 46.50 19.69 -14.74
C GLU A 161 45.48 20.37 -13.80
N SER A 162 45.93 20.56 -12.56
CA SER A 162 46.05 21.93 -12.02
C SER A 162 47.27 22.04 -11.10
N THR A 163 48.28 22.73 -11.60
CA THR A 163 49.33 23.38 -10.81
C THR A 163 48.76 24.56 -10.01
N GLU A 164 49.50 24.93 -8.97
CA GLU A 164 49.37 26.12 -8.09
C GLU A 164 48.35 25.94 -6.94
N ASN A 165 48.69 26.03 -5.65
CA ASN A 165 49.49 27.07 -5.03
C ASN A 165 49.90 26.69 -3.58
N VAL A 166 51.21 26.74 -3.28
CA VAL A 166 51.88 27.28 -2.09
C VAL A 166 51.15 27.29 -0.73
N ALA A 167 51.70 26.57 0.26
CA ALA A 167 52.14 27.07 1.59
C ALA A 167 52.05 25.99 2.69
N ALA A 168 53.21 25.58 3.22
CA ALA A 168 53.52 25.42 4.66
C ALA A 168 54.46 24.24 4.94
N GLN A 169 55.67 24.64 5.39
CA GLN A 169 56.70 23.90 6.13
C GLN A 169 57.62 22.94 5.37
#